data_AF-A0A6G3WW79-F1
#
_entry.id   AF-A0A6G3WW79-F1
#
_cell.length_a   1.000
_cell.length_b   1.000
_cell.length_c   1.000
_cell.angle_alpha   90.00
_cell.angle_beta   90.00
_cell.angle_gamma   90.00
#
_symmetry.space_group_name_H-M   'P 1'
#
loop_
_entity.id
_entity.type
_entity.pdbx_description
1 polymer ?
#
loop_
_entity_poly.entity_id
_entity_poly.type
_entity_poly.pdbx_seq_one_letter_code
_entity_poly.pdbx_strand_id
1 'polypeptide(L)'
;MPHMQGDSARRAYLLDGALAAAIAAAVAAAAWAASSPTALDLLLLVTGSLALAGHRRAPRAVLAVTTLCLFGYVVLSQPGSWAAFPVVVAVHAAARSGHRAYGIGAGAAFLAGYVGVLLVSGPAVGETVERALLLLGWFLCAGVTGLIDKNWQAYLHQTEQRALDAERTREETALRRAGEERLRIARELHDSLTHSISIVKLQAGVAVHLAHKRGAAVDPALLAIQEAGGEAMRELRATLEVLRTDGPEEPLRPGAGLARIGELTERARAAGIALSVRTDG
;
A
#
# COMPACT_ATOMS: atom_id res chain seq x y z
N MET A 1 -12.67 13.13 2.76
CA MET A 1 -11.19 13.14 2.71
C MET A 1 -10.50 14.00 1.62
N PRO A 2 -11.15 14.88 0.81
CA PRO A 2 -10.44 15.70 -0.18
C PRO A 2 -9.79 17.00 0.36
N HIS A 3 -10.20 17.52 1.53
CA HIS A 3 -9.65 18.76 2.09
C HIS A 3 -8.20 18.64 2.60
N MET A 4 -7.76 17.45 3.02
CA MET A 4 -6.41 17.22 3.57
C MET A 4 -5.30 17.24 2.50
N GLN A 5 -5.63 16.98 1.22
CA GLN A 5 -4.66 16.97 0.13
C GLN A 5 -4.33 18.38 -0.39
N GLY A 6 -5.25 19.34 -0.25
CA GLY A 6 -5.04 20.72 -0.69
C GLY A 6 -4.03 21.48 0.17
N ASP A 7 -4.06 21.26 1.49
CA ASP A 7 -3.18 21.95 2.43
C ASP A 7 -1.73 21.45 2.37
N SER A 8 -1.52 20.16 2.13
CA SER A 8 -0.19 19.59 1.96
C SER A 8 0.48 20.09 0.68
N ALA A 9 -0.27 20.16 -0.43
CA ALA A 9 0.22 20.71 -1.69
C ALA A 9 0.56 22.20 -1.56
N ARG A 10 -0.29 23.00 -0.91
CA ARG A 10 -0.02 24.43 -0.65
C ARG A 10 1.22 24.63 0.20
N ARG A 11 1.39 23.86 1.28
CA ARG A 11 2.59 23.90 2.13
C ARG A 11 3.85 23.55 1.35
N ALA A 12 3.81 22.54 0.48
CA ALA A 12 4.94 22.18 -0.37
C ALA A 12 5.35 23.34 -1.30
N TYR A 13 4.39 24.01 -1.95
CA TYR A 13 4.68 25.18 -2.78
C TYR A 13 5.25 26.36 -2.00
N LEU A 14 4.76 26.59 -0.77
CA LEU A 14 5.31 27.62 0.10
C LEU A 14 6.75 27.33 0.51
N LEU A 15 7.06 26.08 0.85
CA LEU A 15 8.42 25.65 1.19
C LEU A 15 9.37 25.76 0.00
N ASP A 16 8.93 25.34 -1.20
CA ASP A 16 9.74 25.46 -2.41
C ASP A 16 10.00 26.93 -2.78
N GLY A 17 8.99 27.79 -2.64
CA GLY A 17 9.12 29.23 -2.85
C GLY A 17 10.06 29.89 -1.84
N ALA A 18 9.96 29.51 -0.56
CA ALA A 18 10.86 29.98 0.49
C ALA A 18 12.31 29.53 0.24
N LEU A 19 12.52 28.29 -0.19
CA LEU A 19 13.83 27.76 -0.54
C LEU A 19 14.42 28.48 -1.76
N ALA A 20 13.63 28.71 -2.80
CA ALA A 20 14.07 29.48 -3.97
C ALA A 20 14.44 30.92 -3.61
N ALA A 21 13.65 31.57 -2.74
CA ALA A 21 13.93 32.91 -2.24
C ALA A 21 15.19 32.96 -1.36
N ALA A 22 15.40 31.95 -0.51
CA ALA A 22 16.61 31.83 0.31
C ALA A 22 17.86 31.65 -0.56
N ILE A 23 17.79 30.82 -1.61
CA ILE A 23 18.88 30.65 -2.58
C ILE A 23 19.14 31.98 -3.31
N ALA A 24 18.10 32.67 -3.78
CA ALA A 24 18.24 33.96 -4.44
C ALA A 24 18.92 35.00 -3.52
N ALA A 25 18.50 35.08 -2.26
CA ALA A 25 19.08 35.98 -1.27
C ALA A 25 20.54 35.64 -0.96
N ALA A 26 20.88 34.37 -0.79
CA ALA A 26 22.25 33.93 -0.53
C ALA A 26 23.19 34.23 -1.70
N VAL A 27 22.75 33.95 -2.93
CA VAL A 27 23.55 34.19 -4.15
C VAL A 27 23.69 35.69 -4.42
N ALA A 28 22.64 36.49 -4.18
CA ALA A 28 22.73 37.96 -4.26
C ALA A 28 23.67 38.54 -3.20
N ALA A 29 23.61 38.07 -1.95
CA ALA A 29 24.51 38.50 -0.89
C ALA A 29 25.98 38.15 -1.21
N ALA A 30 26.24 36.97 -1.76
CA ALA A 30 27.57 36.58 -2.23
C ALA A 30 28.05 37.48 -3.37
N ALA A 31 27.17 37.89 -4.29
CA ALA A 31 27.49 38.83 -5.37
C ALA A 31 27.96 40.18 -4.84
N TRP A 32 27.24 40.74 -3.86
CA TRP A 32 27.57 41.99 -3.18
C TRP A 32 28.86 41.90 -2.35
N ALA A 33 29.15 40.74 -1.76
CA ALA A 33 30.37 40.53 -0.99
C ALA A 33 31.61 40.39 -1.90
N ALA A 34 31.45 39.78 -3.07
CA ALA A 34 32.55 39.51 -4.00
C ALA A 34 32.85 40.67 -4.96
N SER A 35 31.84 41.49 -5.28
CA SER A 35 31.92 42.52 -6.32
C SER A 35 30.87 43.61 -6.07
N SER A 36 30.92 44.69 -6.85
CA SER A 36 29.80 45.63 -6.99
C SER A 36 28.90 45.20 -8.15
N PRO A 37 27.88 44.35 -7.92
CA PRO A 37 27.08 43.80 -9.00
C PRO A 37 26.26 44.89 -9.71
N THR A 38 26.15 44.78 -11.02
CA THR A 38 25.31 45.66 -11.83
C THR A 38 23.84 45.30 -11.61
N ALA A 39 22.91 46.21 -11.91
CA ALA A 39 21.47 45.92 -11.87
C ALA A 39 21.09 44.70 -12.74
N LEU A 40 21.77 44.52 -13.87
CA LEU A 40 21.59 43.38 -14.77
C LEU A 40 22.04 42.05 -14.13
N ASP A 41 23.13 42.06 -13.35
CA ASP A 41 23.64 40.88 -12.65
C ASP A 41 22.63 40.39 -11.62
N LEU A 42 22.14 41.31 -10.78
CA LEU A 42 21.11 41.00 -9.79
C LEU A 42 19.84 40.49 -10.44
N LEU A 43 19.44 41.08 -11.58
CA LEU A 43 18.28 40.60 -12.33
C LEU A 43 18.48 39.15 -12.77
N LEU A 44 19.60 38.81 -13.41
CA LEU A 44 19.89 37.45 -13.87
C LEU A 44 19.94 36.43 -12.72
N LEU A 45 20.60 36.78 -11.61
CA LEU A 45 20.68 35.94 -10.40
C LEU A 45 19.29 35.67 -9.83
N VAL A 46 18.54 36.74 -9.56
CA VAL A 46 17.23 36.66 -8.91
C VAL A 46 16.27 35.91 -9.80
N THR A 47 16.23 36.18 -11.12
CA THR A 47 15.35 35.44 -12.04
C THR A 47 15.74 33.97 -12.16
N GLY A 48 17.04 33.66 -12.23
CA GLY A 48 17.53 32.29 -12.33
C GLY A 48 17.24 31.47 -11.07
N SER A 49 17.35 32.08 -9.89
CA SER A 49 17.05 31.44 -8.61
C SER A 49 15.55 31.33 -8.34
N LEU A 50 14.75 32.36 -8.63
CA LEU A 50 13.29 32.28 -8.45
C LEU A 50 12.62 31.27 -9.38
N ALA A 51 13.20 31.01 -10.57
CA ALA A 51 12.71 29.97 -11.46
C ALA A 51 12.64 28.59 -10.77
N LEU A 52 13.49 28.32 -9.76
CA LEU A 52 13.49 27.08 -8.98
C LEU A 52 12.16 26.82 -8.26
N ALA A 53 11.37 27.84 -7.93
CA ALA A 53 10.05 27.66 -7.33
C ALA A 53 9.09 26.88 -8.27
N GLY A 54 9.33 26.93 -9.58
CA GLY A 54 8.56 26.22 -10.60
C GLY A 54 8.99 24.78 -10.87
N HIS A 55 10.01 24.25 -10.17
CA HIS A 55 10.66 22.99 -10.54
C HIS A 55 9.71 21.78 -10.54
N ARG A 56 8.64 21.82 -9.74
CA ARG A 56 7.62 20.77 -9.71
C ARG A 56 6.66 20.77 -10.91
N ARG A 57 6.43 21.92 -11.54
CA ARG A 57 5.48 22.05 -12.67
C ARG A 57 6.16 21.85 -14.01
N ALA A 58 7.35 22.42 -14.19
CA ALA A 58 8.05 22.40 -15.47
C ALA A 58 9.57 22.30 -15.26
N PRO A 59 10.09 21.13 -14.80
CA PRO A 59 11.51 20.97 -14.47
C PRO A 59 12.44 21.28 -15.65
N ARG A 60 12.00 21.05 -16.90
CA ARG A 60 12.77 21.37 -18.11
C ARG A 60 12.88 22.87 -18.36
N ALA A 61 11.77 23.60 -18.19
CA ALA A 61 11.75 25.05 -18.39
C ALA A 61 12.59 25.75 -17.32
N VAL A 62 12.47 25.30 -16.07
CA VAL A 62 13.26 25.80 -14.95
C VAL A 62 14.75 25.58 -15.18
N LEU A 63 15.16 24.36 -15.56
CA LEU A 63 16.54 24.06 -15.90
C LEU A 63 17.06 24.99 -17.01
N ALA A 64 16.31 25.14 -18.10
CA ALA A 64 16.71 26.00 -19.22
C ALA A 64 16.86 27.47 -18.80
N VAL A 65 15.88 28.02 -18.07
CA VAL A 65 15.89 29.42 -17.60
C VAL A 65 17.04 29.65 -16.62
N THR A 66 17.19 28.79 -15.61
CA THR A 66 18.26 28.93 -14.61
C THR A 66 19.64 28.80 -15.25
N THR A 67 19.85 27.83 -16.15
CA THR A 67 21.12 27.67 -16.87
C THR A 67 21.41 28.86 -17.77
N LEU A 68 20.44 29.38 -18.51
CA LEU A 68 20.63 30.52 -19.42
C LEU A 68 20.93 31.81 -18.67
N CYS A 69 20.19 32.10 -17.61
CA CYS A 69 20.40 33.29 -16.77
C CYS A 69 21.79 33.28 -16.11
N LEU A 70 22.19 32.16 -15.52
CA LEU A 70 23.50 32.06 -14.85
C LEU A 70 24.65 31.97 -15.84
N PHE A 71 24.47 31.38 -17.02
CA PHE A 71 25.47 31.43 -18.07
C PHE A 71 25.70 32.89 -18.52
N GLY A 72 24.62 33.65 -18.72
CA GLY A 72 24.72 35.08 -19.03
C GLY A 72 25.49 35.86 -17.97
N TYR A 73 25.22 35.60 -16.69
CA TYR A 73 25.95 36.21 -15.58
C TYR A 73 27.44 35.84 -15.57
N VAL A 74 27.77 34.56 -15.82
CA VAL A 74 29.17 34.10 -15.89
C VAL A 74 29.95 34.81 -16.99
N VAL A 75 29.34 34.95 -18.18
CA VAL A 75 29.99 35.60 -19.34
C VAL A 75 30.23 37.08 -19.08
N LEU A 76 29.25 37.78 -18.47
CA LEU A 76 29.29 39.23 -18.31
C LEU A 76 30.19 39.68 -17.15
N SER A 77 30.21 38.93 -16.05
CA SER A 77 30.71 39.46 -14.77
C SER A 77 31.83 38.64 -14.12
N GLN A 78 32.30 37.57 -14.78
CA GLN A 78 33.40 36.71 -14.32
C GLN A 78 33.34 36.33 -12.81
N PRO A 79 32.17 35.89 -12.30
CA PRO A 79 31.98 35.60 -10.88
C PRO A 79 32.70 34.31 -10.44
N GLY A 80 32.89 34.17 -9.13
CA GLY A 80 33.41 32.94 -8.53
C GLY A 80 32.46 31.74 -8.69
N SER A 81 32.97 30.53 -8.41
CA SER A 81 32.27 29.24 -8.57
C SER A 81 30.91 29.14 -7.84
N TRP A 82 30.63 30.01 -6.87
CA TRP A 82 29.36 30.08 -6.14
C TRP A 82 28.16 30.45 -7.03
N ALA A 83 28.39 31.10 -8.17
CA ALA A 83 27.32 31.44 -9.11
C ALA A 83 26.64 30.19 -9.69
N ALA A 84 27.26 29.01 -9.63
CA ALA A 84 26.72 27.79 -10.19
C ALA A 84 25.69 27.07 -9.30
N PHE A 85 25.56 27.43 -8.02
CA PHE A 85 24.70 26.72 -7.07
C PHE A 85 23.23 26.57 -7.54
N PRO A 86 22.57 27.61 -8.09
CA PRO A 86 21.22 27.45 -8.61
C PRO A 86 21.12 26.47 -9.78
N VAL A 87 22.14 26.38 -10.66
CA VAL A 87 22.17 25.36 -11.74
C VAL A 87 22.32 23.96 -11.16
N VAL A 88 23.17 23.78 -10.14
CA VAL A 88 23.35 22.49 -9.46
C VAL A 88 22.03 22.02 -8.84
N VAL A 89 21.29 22.92 -8.18
CA VAL A 89 19.96 22.63 -7.63
C VAL A 89 18.96 22.29 -8.73
N ALA A 90 18.97 23.02 -9.85
CA ALA A 90 18.10 22.73 -10.99
C ALA A 90 18.40 21.35 -11.62
N VAL A 91 19.67 20.96 -11.72
CA VAL A 91 20.10 19.63 -12.21
C VAL A 91 19.64 18.53 -11.25
N HIS A 92 19.80 18.71 -9.94
CA HIS A 92 19.29 17.77 -8.94
C HIS A 92 17.77 17.59 -9.06
N ALA A 93 17.02 18.70 -9.15
CA ALA A 93 15.58 18.67 -9.32
C ALA A 93 15.16 17.95 -10.61
N ALA A 94 15.82 18.23 -11.74
CA ALA A 94 15.56 17.54 -13.00
C ALA A 94 15.87 16.04 -12.94
N ALA A 95 16.95 15.64 -12.24
CA ALA A 95 17.30 14.25 -12.01
C ALA A 95 16.22 13.52 -11.18
N ARG A 96 15.76 14.13 -10.07
CA ARG A 96 14.65 13.60 -9.25
C ARG A 96 13.37 13.42 -10.07
N SER A 97 13.04 14.39 -10.93
CA SER A 97 11.85 14.33 -11.81
C SER A 97 12.00 13.38 -13.00
N GLY A 98 13.11 12.63 -13.12
CA GLY A 98 13.31 11.64 -14.19
C GLY A 98 13.85 12.19 -15.51
N HIS A 99 14.21 13.47 -15.58
CA HIS A 99 14.72 14.14 -16.79
C HIS A 99 16.26 14.14 -16.84
N ARG A 100 16.88 13.02 -16.49
CA ARG A 100 18.34 12.90 -16.29
C ARG A 100 19.18 13.37 -17.49
N ALA A 101 18.76 13.05 -18.72
CA ALA A 101 19.50 13.42 -19.93
C ALA A 101 19.57 14.95 -20.10
N TYR A 102 18.47 15.64 -19.78
CA TYR A 102 18.43 17.10 -19.80
C TYR A 102 19.30 17.70 -18.69
N GLY A 103 19.25 17.14 -17.48
CA GLY A 103 20.12 17.58 -16.37
C GLY A 103 21.62 17.44 -16.68
N ILE A 104 22.02 16.30 -17.25
CA ILE A 104 23.40 16.04 -17.67
C ILE A 104 23.79 17.02 -18.80
N GLY A 105 22.93 17.18 -19.81
CA GLY A 105 23.18 18.09 -20.93
C GLY A 105 23.34 19.55 -20.49
N ALA A 106 22.46 20.04 -19.62
CA ALA A 106 22.53 21.41 -19.10
C ALA A 106 23.73 21.62 -18.18
N GLY A 107 24.06 20.66 -17.31
CA GLY A 107 25.26 20.71 -16.47
C GLY A 107 26.54 20.71 -17.30
N ALA A 108 26.62 19.86 -18.32
CA ALA A 108 27.75 19.81 -19.25
C ALA A 108 27.88 21.10 -20.08
N ALA A 109 26.77 21.64 -20.59
CA ALA A 109 26.76 22.90 -21.32
C ALA A 109 27.21 24.09 -20.44
N PHE A 110 26.73 24.14 -19.20
CA PHE A 110 27.14 25.17 -18.24
C PHE A 110 28.63 25.05 -17.89
N LEU A 111 29.12 23.84 -17.61
CA LEU A 111 30.52 23.58 -17.33
C LEU A 111 31.42 23.95 -18.51
N ALA A 112 31.06 23.57 -19.74
CA ALA A 112 31.80 23.92 -20.95
C ALA A 112 31.86 25.44 -21.16
N GLY A 113 30.73 26.12 -20.93
CA GLY A 113 30.65 27.58 -20.92
C GLY A 113 31.59 28.24 -19.92
N TYR A 114 31.51 27.80 -18.67
CA TYR A 114 32.32 28.31 -17.57
C TYR A 114 33.82 28.13 -17.84
N VAL A 115 34.23 26.95 -18.33
CA VAL A 115 35.62 26.67 -18.73
C VAL A 115 36.05 27.54 -19.91
N GLY A 116 35.19 27.71 -20.93
CA GLY A 116 35.48 28.58 -22.07
C GLY A 116 35.73 30.03 -21.64
N VAL A 117 34.94 30.52 -20.69
CA VAL A 117 35.09 31.85 -20.10
C VAL A 117 36.40 32.00 -19.30
N LEU A 118 36.75 31.00 -18.49
CA LEU A 118 38.03 30.96 -17.78
C LEU A 118 39.21 30.98 -18.74
N LEU A 119 39.19 30.18 -19.81
CA LEU A 119 40.27 30.13 -20.79
C LEU A 119 40.54 31.49 -21.46
N VAL A 120 39.48 32.27 -21.73
CA VAL A 120 39.61 33.62 -22.31
C VAL A 120 40.11 34.64 -21.28
N SER A 121 39.75 34.47 -20.01
CA SER A 121 40.12 35.40 -18.93
C SER A 121 41.58 35.26 -18.48
N GLY A 122 42.30 34.23 -18.94
CA GLY A 122 43.73 34.05 -18.72
C GLY A 122 44.23 33.74 -17.27
N PRO A 123 43.45 33.10 -16.38
CA PRO A 123 43.99 32.62 -15.11
C PRO A 123 45.01 31.49 -15.34
N ALA A 124 45.80 31.17 -14.31
CA ALA A 124 46.73 30.06 -14.37
C ALA A 124 45.99 28.73 -14.67
N VAL A 125 46.62 27.86 -15.46
CA VAL A 125 46.04 26.57 -15.86
C VAL A 125 45.64 25.73 -14.63
N GLY A 126 46.45 25.76 -13.57
CA GLY A 126 46.15 25.07 -12.30
C GLY A 126 44.83 25.51 -11.66
N GLU A 127 44.58 26.82 -11.58
CA GLU A 127 43.33 27.35 -11.02
C GLU A 127 42.11 27.00 -11.89
N THR A 128 42.28 27.00 -13.22
CA THR A 128 41.21 26.60 -14.15
C THR A 128 40.82 25.15 -13.94
N VAL A 129 41.82 24.26 -13.84
CA VAL A 129 41.61 22.83 -13.61
C VAL A 129 40.96 22.58 -12.26
N GLU A 130 41.44 23.24 -11.19
CA GLU A 130 40.87 23.11 -9.85
C GLU A 130 39.39 23.54 -9.82
N ARG A 131 39.06 24.73 -10.34
CA ARG A 131 37.69 25.24 -10.37
C ARG A 131 36.77 24.36 -11.20
N ALA A 132 37.25 23.86 -12.35
CA ALA A 132 36.49 22.96 -13.21
C ALA A 132 36.22 21.61 -12.53
N LEU A 133 37.21 21.03 -11.85
CA LEU A 133 37.07 19.76 -11.12
C LEU A 133 36.10 19.90 -9.95
N LEU A 134 36.18 20.98 -9.17
CA LEU A 134 35.23 21.25 -8.10
C LEU A 134 33.80 21.36 -8.64
N LEU A 135 33.60 22.12 -9.72
CA LEU A 135 32.29 22.27 -10.36
C LEU A 135 31.74 20.94 -10.88
N LEU A 136 32.59 20.16 -11.55
CA LEU A 136 32.25 18.83 -12.04
C LEU A 136 31.84 17.90 -10.88
N GLY A 137 32.56 17.94 -9.76
CA GLY A 137 32.23 17.21 -8.54
C GLY A 137 30.84 17.57 -7.99
N TRP A 138 30.51 18.87 -7.93
CA TRP A 138 29.18 19.33 -7.51
C TRP A 138 28.06 18.84 -8.45
N PHE A 139 28.27 18.90 -9.77
CA PHE A 139 27.29 18.39 -10.74
C PHE A 139 27.12 16.87 -10.65
N LEU A 140 28.21 16.12 -10.48
CA LEU A 140 28.16 14.67 -10.28
C LEU A 140 27.39 14.34 -8.99
N CYS A 141 27.70 15.02 -7.88
CA CYS A 141 27.03 14.81 -6.60
C CYS A 141 25.52 15.13 -6.71
N ALA A 142 25.14 16.24 -7.35
CA ALA A 142 23.74 16.60 -7.58
C ALA A 142 22.99 15.57 -8.45
N GLY A 143 23.63 15.07 -9.50
CA GLY A 143 23.05 14.02 -10.35
C GLY A 143 22.86 12.70 -9.59
N VAL A 144 23.89 12.25 -8.86
CA VAL A 144 23.86 10.99 -8.10
C VAL A 144 22.84 11.03 -6.97
N THR A 145 22.82 12.10 -6.17
CA THR A 145 21.82 12.29 -5.10
C THR A 145 20.41 12.29 -5.66
N GLY A 146 20.16 12.96 -6.78
CA GLY A 146 18.86 12.96 -7.45
C GLY A 146 18.42 11.57 -7.91
N LEU A 147 19.36 10.71 -8.31
CA LEU A 147 19.10 9.30 -8.66
C LEU A 147 18.78 8.46 -7.43
N ILE A 148 19.59 8.58 -6.37
CA ILE A 148 19.41 7.83 -5.12
C ILE A 148 18.05 8.14 -4.52
N ASP A 149 17.66 9.41 -4.47
CA ASP A 149 16.38 9.86 -3.93
C ASP A 149 15.18 9.26 -4.65
N LYS A 150 15.22 9.21 -6.00
CA LYS A 150 14.15 8.60 -6.78
C LYS A 150 14.05 7.09 -6.52
N ASN A 151 15.19 6.41 -6.46
CA ASN A 151 15.24 4.96 -6.21
C ASN A 151 14.78 4.63 -4.78
N TRP A 152 15.16 5.46 -3.80
CA TRP A 152 14.75 5.31 -2.40
C TRP A 152 13.24 5.48 -2.24
N GLN A 153 12.62 6.47 -2.90
CA GLN A 153 11.18 6.64 -2.88
C GLN A 153 10.44 5.44 -3.49
N ALA A 154 10.93 4.91 -4.61
CA ALA A 154 10.38 3.70 -5.22
C ALA A 154 10.50 2.48 -4.30
N TYR A 155 11.65 2.34 -3.63
CA TYR A 155 11.92 1.26 -2.68
C TYR A 155 11.01 1.34 -1.44
N LEU A 156 10.83 2.54 -0.87
CA LEU A 156 9.94 2.77 0.27
C LEU A 156 8.50 2.41 -0.09
N HIS A 157 8.02 2.83 -1.26
CA HIS A 157 6.65 2.53 -1.68
C HIS A 157 6.42 1.02 -1.88
N GLN A 158 7.40 0.32 -2.45
CA GLN A 158 7.34 -1.14 -2.56
C GLN A 158 7.36 -1.84 -1.20
N THR A 159 8.12 -1.32 -0.24
CA THR A 159 8.21 -1.89 1.11
C THR A 159 6.90 -1.69 1.87
N GLU A 160 6.28 -0.51 1.74
CA GLU A 160 4.98 -0.19 2.33
C GLU A 160 3.87 -1.07 1.75
N GLN A 161 3.84 -1.24 0.42
CA GLN A 161 2.87 -2.14 -0.23
C GLN A 161 3.03 -3.58 0.24
N ARG A 162 4.28 -4.09 0.32
CA ARG A 162 4.55 -5.43 0.84
C ARG A 162 4.14 -5.61 2.30
N ALA A 163 4.32 -4.57 3.13
CA ALA A 163 3.89 -4.62 4.53
C ALA A 163 2.37 -4.72 4.65
N LEU A 164 1.63 -3.90 3.89
CA LEU A 164 0.16 -3.93 3.85
C LEU A 164 -0.38 -5.27 3.34
N ASP A 165 0.23 -5.83 2.30
CA ASP A 165 -0.20 -7.12 1.75
C ASP A 165 0.13 -8.27 2.72
N ALA A 166 1.26 -8.20 3.43
CA ALA A 166 1.61 -9.16 4.48
C ALA A 166 0.65 -9.10 5.68
N GLU A 167 0.21 -7.89 6.06
CA GLU A 167 -0.78 -7.70 7.14
C GLU A 167 -2.13 -8.29 6.75
N ARG A 168 -2.65 -7.97 5.56
CA ARG A 168 -3.90 -8.56 5.04
C ARG A 168 -3.85 -10.08 4.99
N THR A 169 -2.75 -10.64 4.48
CA THR A 169 -2.58 -12.09 4.39
C THR A 169 -2.54 -12.73 5.78
N ARG A 170 -1.94 -12.07 6.78
CA ARG A 170 -1.92 -12.54 8.17
C ARG A 170 -3.31 -12.52 8.80
N GLU A 171 -4.09 -11.47 8.59
CA GLU A 171 -5.46 -11.39 9.09
C GLU A 171 -6.36 -12.46 8.46
N GLU A 172 -6.30 -12.63 7.14
CA GLU A 172 -7.07 -13.65 6.44
C GLU A 172 -6.70 -15.06 6.90
N THR A 173 -5.42 -15.34 7.06
CA THR A 173 -4.96 -16.65 7.56
C THR A 173 -5.34 -16.88 9.03
N ALA A 174 -5.34 -15.85 9.87
CA ALA A 174 -5.80 -15.94 11.26
C ALA A 174 -7.30 -16.23 11.34
N LEU A 175 -8.12 -15.53 10.54
CA LEU A 175 -9.56 -15.77 10.47
C LEU A 175 -9.90 -17.17 9.94
N ARG A 176 -9.19 -17.62 8.89
CA ARG A 176 -9.34 -18.99 8.37
C ARG A 176 -8.99 -20.04 9.41
N ARG A 177 -7.84 -19.90 10.07
CA ARG A 177 -7.42 -20.83 11.14
C ARG A 177 -8.40 -20.84 12.31
N ALA A 178 -8.93 -19.68 12.71
CA ALA A 178 -9.93 -19.61 13.76
C ALA A 178 -11.26 -20.31 13.37
N GLY A 179 -11.66 -20.19 12.10
CA GLY A 179 -12.83 -20.91 11.56
C GLY A 179 -12.62 -22.43 11.52
N GLU A 180 -11.47 -22.88 11.02
CA GLU A 180 -11.09 -24.31 10.99
C GLU A 180 -11.07 -24.92 12.39
N GLU A 181 -10.53 -24.18 13.36
CA GLU A 181 -10.49 -24.60 14.77
C GLU A 181 -11.89 -24.77 15.35
N ARG A 182 -12.79 -23.81 15.12
CA ARG A 182 -14.18 -23.90 15.58
C ARG A 182 -14.90 -25.12 15.00
N LEU A 183 -14.68 -25.42 13.72
CA LEU A 183 -15.24 -26.62 13.06
C LEU A 183 -14.62 -27.92 13.57
N ARG A 184 -13.34 -27.90 13.97
CA ARG A 184 -12.68 -29.05 14.61
C ARG A 184 -13.29 -29.31 15.98
N ILE A 185 -13.39 -28.28 16.82
CA ILE A 185 -13.99 -28.36 18.15
C ILE A 185 -15.44 -28.86 18.05
N ALA A 186 -16.24 -28.33 17.12
CA ALA A 186 -17.63 -28.77 16.93
C ALA A 186 -17.73 -30.27 16.58
N ARG A 187 -16.84 -30.79 15.74
CA ARG A 187 -16.79 -32.22 15.38
C ARG A 187 -16.36 -33.10 16.55
N GLU A 188 -15.30 -32.71 17.25
CA GLU A 188 -14.81 -33.46 18.42
C GLU A 188 -15.86 -33.51 19.54
N LEU A 189 -16.55 -32.39 19.77
CA LEU A 189 -17.69 -32.33 20.68
C LEU A 189 -18.85 -33.21 20.21
N HIS A 190 -19.18 -33.20 18.91
CA HIS A 190 -20.25 -34.05 18.37
C HIS A 190 -19.97 -35.54 18.53
N ASP A 191 -18.77 -35.97 18.19
CA ASP A 191 -18.38 -37.38 18.24
C ASP A 191 -18.40 -37.88 19.69
N SER A 192 -17.84 -37.09 20.62
CA SER A 192 -17.85 -37.41 22.04
C SER A 192 -19.26 -37.44 22.65
N LEU A 193 -20.11 -36.43 22.34
CA LEU A 193 -21.49 -36.35 22.82
C LEU A 193 -22.36 -37.48 22.24
N THR A 194 -22.26 -37.71 20.93
CA THR A 194 -23.00 -38.78 20.23
C THR A 194 -22.65 -40.14 20.81
N HIS A 195 -21.36 -40.40 21.03
CA HIS A 195 -20.90 -41.65 21.62
C HIS A 195 -21.45 -41.83 23.04
N SER A 196 -21.31 -40.81 23.89
CA SER A 196 -21.78 -40.83 25.29
C SER A 196 -23.29 -41.05 25.38
N ILE A 197 -24.09 -40.31 24.61
CA ILE A 197 -25.56 -40.45 24.61
C ILE A 197 -25.98 -41.82 24.06
N SER A 198 -25.28 -42.33 23.03
CA SER A 198 -25.58 -43.64 22.46
C SER A 198 -25.34 -44.78 23.47
N ILE A 199 -24.26 -44.72 24.26
CA ILE A 199 -23.99 -45.71 25.31
C ILE A 199 -25.06 -45.65 26.40
N VAL A 200 -25.40 -44.45 26.90
CA VAL A 200 -26.42 -44.29 27.94
C VAL A 200 -27.77 -44.83 27.46
N LYS A 201 -28.16 -44.50 26.22
CA LYS A 201 -29.40 -45.00 25.60
C LYS A 201 -29.38 -46.52 25.42
N LEU A 202 -28.24 -47.08 25.00
CA LEU A 202 -28.08 -48.53 24.84
C LEU A 202 -28.19 -49.26 26.18
N GLN A 203 -27.52 -48.77 27.23
CA GLN A 203 -27.58 -49.33 28.58
C GLN A 203 -29.00 -49.30 29.15
N ALA A 204 -29.70 -48.16 29.00
CA ALA A 204 -31.11 -48.05 29.40
C ALA A 204 -31.98 -49.05 28.63
N GLY A 205 -31.81 -49.16 27.31
CA GLY A 205 -32.55 -50.11 26.46
C GLY A 205 -32.29 -51.58 26.82
N VAL A 206 -31.04 -51.94 27.15
CA VAL A 206 -30.68 -53.29 27.62
C VAL A 206 -31.33 -53.61 28.96
N ALA A 207 -31.33 -52.66 29.90
CA ALA A 207 -31.99 -52.82 31.20
C ALA A 207 -33.51 -53.02 31.04
N VAL A 208 -34.16 -52.22 30.19
CA VAL A 208 -35.58 -52.36 29.86
C VAL A 208 -35.87 -53.72 29.21
N HIS A 209 -35.05 -54.15 28.25
CA HIS A 209 -35.23 -55.44 27.57
C HIS A 209 -35.07 -56.62 28.54
N LEU A 210 -34.10 -56.56 29.45
CA LEU A 210 -33.86 -57.61 30.43
C LEU A 210 -35.00 -57.70 31.47
N ALA A 211 -35.56 -56.57 31.89
CA ALA A 211 -36.72 -56.53 32.79
C ALA A 211 -37.94 -57.22 32.15
N HIS A 212 -38.25 -56.89 30.89
CA HIS A 212 -39.33 -57.56 30.14
C HIS A 212 -39.09 -59.07 30.00
N LYS A 213 -37.87 -59.48 29.63
CA LYS A 213 -37.53 -60.91 29.47
C LYS A 213 -37.67 -61.70 30.78
N ARG A 214 -37.48 -61.06 31.93
CA ARG A 214 -37.60 -61.66 33.27
C ARG A 214 -39.01 -61.52 33.87
N GLY A 215 -39.95 -60.86 33.20
CA GLY A 215 -41.29 -60.57 33.73
C GLY A 215 -41.29 -59.59 34.91
N ALA A 216 -40.22 -58.80 35.07
CA ALA A 216 -40.10 -57.80 36.13
C ALA A 216 -40.68 -56.45 35.67
N ALA A 217 -41.18 -55.65 36.62
CA ALA A 217 -41.61 -54.28 36.34
C ALA A 217 -40.44 -53.44 35.84
N VAL A 218 -40.67 -52.67 34.77
CA VAL A 218 -39.69 -51.74 34.21
C VAL A 218 -39.71 -50.44 35.02
N ASP A 219 -38.55 -49.95 35.44
CA ASP A 219 -38.44 -48.65 36.09
C ASP A 219 -38.78 -47.54 35.07
N PRO A 220 -39.80 -46.70 35.33
CA PRO A 220 -40.17 -45.61 34.44
C PRO A 220 -39.02 -44.61 34.17
N ALA A 221 -38.03 -44.50 35.07
CA ALA A 221 -36.85 -43.67 34.85
C ALA A 221 -36.00 -44.17 33.66
N LEU A 222 -35.92 -45.48 33.42
CA LEU A 222 -35.16 -46.04 32.30
C LEU A 222 -35.81 -45.75 30.95
N LEU A 223 -37.15 -45.77 30.90
CA LEU A 223 -37.91 -45.39 29.71
C LEU A 223 -37.73 -43.90 29.39
N ALA A 224 -37.81 -43.04 30.41
CA ALA A 224 -37.55 -41.61 30.26
C ALA A 224 -36.13 -41.31 29.76
N ILE A 225 -35.11 -42.02 30.26
CA ILE A 225 -33.72 -41.88 29.78
C ILE A 225 -33.59 -42.28 28.30
N GLN A 226 -34.26 -43.35 27.87
CA GLN A 226 -34.20 -43.84 26.48
C GLN A 226 -34.84 -42.84 25.50
N GLU A 227 -35.94 -42.22 25.91
CA GLU A 227 -36.67 -41.21 25.14
C GLU A 227 -35.89 -39.89 25.07
N ALA A 228 -35.42 -39.39 26.22
CA ALA A 228 -34.59 -38.18 26.31
C ALA A 228 -33.27 -38.31 25.52
N GLY A 229 -32.60 -39.46 25.58
CA GLY A 229 -31.40 -39.72 24.77
C GLY A 229 -31.69 -39.79 23.27
N GLY A 230 -32.89 -40.23 22.88
CA GLY A 230 -33.35 -40.19 21.49
C GLY A 230 -33.62 -38.77 20.99
N GLU A 231 -34.21 -37.93 21.84
CA GLU A 231 -34.49 -36.52 21.56
C GLU A 231 -33.21 -35.69 21.43
N ALA A 232 -32.31 -35.80 22.40
CA ALA A 232 -31.02 -35.11 22.39
C ALA A 232 -30.20 -35.43 21.13
N MET A 233 -30.21 -36.69 20.66
CA MET A 233 -29.56 -37.08 19.40
C MET A 233 -30.17 -36.44 18.15
N ARG A 234 -31.49 -36.23 18.13
CA ARG A 234 -32.18 -35.54 17.01
C ARG A 234 -31.80 -34.07 16.98
N GLU A 235 -31.83 -33.41 18.13
CA GLU A 235 -31.51 -32.00 18.27
C GLU A 235 -30.03 -31.71 17.95
N LEU A 236 -29.11 -32.56 18.41
CA LEU A 236 -27.67 -32.45 18.10
C LEU A 236 -27.38 -32.53 16.60
N ARG A 237 -28.08 -33.41 15.86
CA ARG A 237 -27.95 -33.51 14.39
C ARG A 237 -28.48 -32.27 13.68
N ALA A 238 -29.62 -31.75 14.11
CA ALA A 238 -30.23 -30.56 13.52
C ALA A 238 -29.30 -29.34 13.65
N THR A 239 -28.69 -29.12 14.82
CA THR A 239 -27.76 -28.00 15.07
C THR A 239 -26.49 -28.08 14.20
N LEU A 240 -25.97 -29.27 13.94
CA LEU A 240 -24.81 -29.45 13.05
C LEU A 240 -25.11 -29.27 11.57
N GLU A 241 -26.33 -29.61 11.15
CA GLU A 241 -26.77 -29.40 9.78
C GLU A 241 -26.83 -27.89 9.45
N VAL A 242 -27.22 -27.06 10.41
CA VAL A 242 -27.15 -25.60 10.32
C VAL A 242 -25.69 -25.12 10.23
N LEU A 243 -24.80 -25.55 11.13
CA LEU A 243 -23.38 -25.15 11.10
C LEU A 243 -22.61 -25.63 9.85
N ARG A 244 -23.07 -26.69 9.18
CA ARG A 244 -22.49 -27.16 7.91
C ARG A 244 -22.93 -26.30 6.71
N THR A 245 -24.05 -25.60 6.82
CA THR A 245 -24.59 -24.76 5.75
C THR A 245 -23.92 -23.37 5.71
N ASP A 246 -23.33 -22.93 6.83
CA ASP A 246 -22.58 -21.66 6.94
C ASP A 246 -21.07 -21.79 6.63
N GLY A 247 -20.61 -22.97 6.20
CA GLY A 247 -19.23 -23.19 5.71
C GLY A 247 -19.03 -22.68 4.28
N PRO A 248 -17.78 -22.40 3.85
CA PRO A 248 -17.49 -21.88 2.51
C PRO A 248 -18.08 -22.83 1.46
N GLU A 249 -18.94 -22.27 0.61
CA GLU A 249 -19.73 -22.92 -0.44
C GLU A 249 -18.99 -24.10 -1.10
N GLU A 250 -19.27 -25.32 -0.65
CA GLU A 250 -19.19 -26.46 -1.55
C GLU A 250 -20.36 -26.31 -2.53
N PRO A 251 -20.12 -26.39 -3.86
CA PRO A 251 -21.17 -26.24 -4.84
C PRO A 251 -22.29 -27.20 -4.51
N LEU A 252 -23.52 -26.68 -4.33
CA LEU A 252 -24.71 -27.48 -4.11
C LEU A 252 -24.68 -28.67 -5.07
N ARG A 253 -24.65 -29.90 -4.52
CA ARG A 253 -24.82 -31.11 -5.32
C ARG A 253 -26.07 -30.94 -6.20
N PRO A 254 -26.00 -31.19 -7.51
CA PRO A 254 -27.14 -31.05 -8.41
C PRO A 254 -28.21 -32.04 -7.99
N GLY A 255 -29.22 -31.57 -7.25
CA GLY A 255 -30.26 -32.41 -6.66
C GLY A 255 -31.04 -31.78 -5.51
N ALA A 256 -30.54 -30.71 -4.88
CA ALA A 256 -31.23 -29.99 -3.80
C ALA A 256 -32.14 -28.85 -4.28
N GLY A 257 -32.80 -29.02 -5.44
CA GLY A 257 -33.72 -28.03 -6.02
C GLY A 257 -35.18 -28.48 -5.97
N LEU A 258 -36.06 -27.70 -6.64
CA LEU A 258 -37.51 -27.94 -6.76
C LEU A 258 -37.89 -29.37 -7.22
N ALA A 259 -36.94 -30.12 -7.77
CA ALA A 259 -37.07 -31.53 -8.14
C ALA A 259 -37.48 -32.46 -6.97
N ARG A 260 -37.22 -32.09 -5.71
CA ARG A 260 -37.59 -32.91 -4.53
C ARG A 260 -38.93 -32.55 -3.89
N ILE A 261 -39.65 -31.55 -4.42
CA ILE A 261 -40.98 -31.18 -3.90
C ILE A 261 -41.94 -32.38 -3.99
N GLY A 262 -41.87 -33.17 -5.06
CA GLY A 262 -42.69 -34.38 -5.19
C GLY A 262 -42.50 -35.38 -4.04
N GLU A 263 -41.24 -35.68 -3.71
CA GLU A 263 -40.88 -36.61 -2.62
C GLU A 263 -41.34 -36.10 -1.25
N LEU A 264 -41.23 -34.79 -1.01
CA LEU A 264 -41.69 -34.14 0.23
C LEU A 264 -43.22 -34.15 0.35
N THR A 265 -43.91 -33.95 -0.77
CA THR A 265 -45.37 -33.96 -0.82
C THR A 265 -45.92 -35.37 -0.56
N GLU A 266 -45.26 -36.41 -1.07
CA GLU A 266 -45.64 -37.80 -0.80
C GLU A 266 -45.49 -38.18 0.67
N ARG A 267 -44.38 -37.80 1.31
CA ARG A 267 -44.18 -38.07 2.75
C ARG A 267 -45.20 -37.37 3.63
N ALA A 268 -45.53 -36.11 3.32
CA ALA A 268 -46.53 -35.37 4.08
C ALA A 268 -47.95 -35.92 3.88
N ARG A 269 -48.27 -36.43 2.68
CA ARG A 269 -49.53 -37.14 2.43
C ARG A 269 -49.58 -38.49 3.15
N ALA A 270 -48.46 -39.22 3.20
CA ALA A 270 -48.35 -40.46 3.98
C ALA A 270 -48.50 -40.22 5.50
N ALA A 271 -48.18 -39.01 5.97
CA ALA A 271 -48.43 -38.55 7.33
C ALA A 271 -49.86 -38.01 7.56
N GLY A 272 -50.76 -38.12 6.57
CA GLY A 272 -52.17 -37.71 6.69
C GLY A 272 -52.43 -36.21 6.51
N ILE A 273 -51.43 -35.44 6.07
CA ILE A 273 -51.56 -33.99 5.88
C ILE A 273 -52.10 -33.70 4.47
N ALA A 274 -53.26 -33.05 4.38
CA ALA A 274 -53.83 -32.60 3.11
C ALA A 274 -53.03 -31.40 2.58
N LEU A 275 -52.38 -31.57 1.42
CA LEU A 275 -51.53 -30.55 0.80
C LEU A 275 -51.82 -30.44 -0.70
N SER A 276 -51.85 -29.21 -1.21
CA SER A 276 -51.90 -28.86 -2.62
C SER A 276 -50.64 -28.11 -3.01
N VAL A 277 -49.93 -28.56 -4.04
CA VAL A 277 -48.73 -27.90 -4.57
C VAL A 277 -49.11 -27.16 -5.86
N ARG A 278 -48.78 -25.87 -5.93
CA ARG A 278 -48.90 -25.05 -7.13
C ARG A 278 -47.53 -24.48 -7.47
N THR A 279 -47.07 -24.73 -8.69
CA THR A 279 -45.84 -24.16 -9.25
C THR A 279 -46.23 -23.10 -10.25
N ASP A 280 -45.96 -21.83 -9.95
CA ASP A 280 -46.08 -20.73 -10.91
C ASP A 280 -44.67 -20.41 -11.44
N GLY A 281 -44.53 -20.36 -12.76
CA GLY A 281 -43.30 -20.05 -13.47
C GLY A 281 -43.56 -19.05 -14.58
#